data_AF-A0A1G2QI95-F1
#
_entry.id   AF-A0A1G2QI95-F1
#
_cell.length_a   1.000
_cell.length_b   1.000
_cell.length_c   1.000
_cell.angle_alpha   90.00
_cell.angle_beta   90.00
_cell.angle_gamma   90.00
#
_symmetry.space_group_name_H-M   'P 1'
#
loop_
_entity.id
_entity.type
_entity.pdbx_description
1 polymer ?
#
loop_
_entity_poly.entity_id
_entity_poly.type
_entity_poly.pdbx_seq_one_letter_code
_entity_poly.pdbx_strand_id
1 'polypeptide(L)'
;MSDQPKLNFIDNFFMIATALFFDGIPAFFTFVTLPLGGIGGVVAGYIVWPFAWLTFWLWFTMKGVKFLGNKWRTISFFGMPVLEFIPYLNNLPGWTAMVVVTSMTVKAEEKLAKLVPRVKPHQPKQSTK
;
A
#
# COMPACT_ATOMS: atom_id res chain seq x y z
N MET A 1 -13.24 -17.90 10.55
CA MET A 1 -11.87 -17.68 11.06
C MET A 1 -11.47 -16.28 10.64
N SER A 2 -11.38 -15.30 11.54
CA SER A 2 -10.91 -13.96 11.13
C SER A 2 -9.40 -13.97 11.11
N ASP A 3 -8.83 -14.36 9.97
CA ASP A 3 -7.42 -14.16 9.67
C ASP A 3 -7.16 -12.66 9.70
N GLN A 4 -6.69 -12.17 10.86
CA GLN A 4 -6.23 -10.81 11.01
C GLN A 4 -5.11 -10.62 9.98
N PRO A 5 -5.10 -9.50 9.24
CA PRO A 5 -3.98 -9.21 8.37
C PRO A 5 -2.70 -9.26 9.18
N LYS A 6 -1.72 -10.02 8.69
CA LYS A 6 -0.42 -10.20 9.33
C LYS A 6 0.66 -9.79 8.36
N LEU A 7 1.37 -8.72 8.70
CA LEU A 7 2.46 -8.22 7.87
C LEU A 7 3.79 -8.40 8.59
N ASN A 8 4.52 -9.46 8.20
CA ASN A 8 5.81 -9.76 8.80
C ASN A 8 6.84 -8.72 8.40
N PHE A 9 7.91 -8.60 9.19
CA PHE A 9 9.00 -7.67 8.90
C PHE A 9 9.59 -7.86 7.50
N ILE A 10 9.81 -9.13 7.12
CA ILE A 10 10.36 -9.53 5.83
C ILE A 10 9.42 -9.10 4.69
N ASP A 11 8.11 -9.34 4.83
CA ASP A 11 7.13 -8.90 3.83
C ASP A 11 7.19 -7.38 3.64
N ASN A 12 7.20 -6.63 4.75
CA ASN A 12 7.25 -5.18 4.71
C ASN A 12 8.52 -4.66 4.02
N PHE A 13 9.66 -5.28 4.31
CA PHE A 13 10.94 -4.94 3.70
C PHE A 13 10.90 -5.16 2.19
N PHE A 14 10.45 -6.33 1.75
CA PHE A 14 10.34 -6.62 0.32
C PHE A 14 9.34 -5.70 -0.38
N MET A 15 8.19 -5.40 0.25
CA MET A 15 7.21 -4.47 -0.33
C MET A 15 7.78 -3.07 -0.51
N ILE A 16 8.53 -2.55 0.47
CA ILE A 16 9.17 -1.23 0.38
C ILE A 16 10.28 -1.25 -0.68
N ALA A 17 11.11 -2.30 -0.74
CA ALA A 17 12.15 -2.42 -1.75
C ALA A 17 11.56 -2.50 -3.17
N THR A 18 10.50 -3.27 -3.37
CA THR A 18 9.76 -3.32 -4.64
C THR A 18 9.11 -1.98 -4.97
N ALA A 19 8.62 -1.23 -3.98
CA ALA A 19 8.04 0.09 -4.20
C ALA A 19 9.07 1.10 -4.68
N LEU A 20 10.23 1.15 -4.02
CA LEU A 20 11.36 1.97 -4.44
C LEU A 20 11.84 1.59 -5.85
N PHE A 21 11.81 0.31 -6.21
CA PHE A 21 12.11 -0.12 -7.57
C PHE A 21 11.10 0.44 -8.59
N PHE A 22 9.81 0.36 -8.28
CA PHE A 22 8.77 0.93 -9.16
C PHE A 22 8.86 2.46 -9.26
N ASP A 23 9.10 3.17 -8.16
CA ASP A 23 9.34 4.63 -8.15
C ASP A 23 10.63 4.98 -8.93
N GLY A 24 11.64 4.12 -8.85
CA GLY A 24 12.94 4.32 -9.51
C GLY A 24 12.88 4.19 -11.02
N ILE A 25 11.95 3.42 -11.59
CA ILE A 25 11.85 3.22 -13.05
C ILE A 25 11.51 4.56 -13.75
N PRO A 26 10.40 5.26 -13.46
CA PRO A 26 10.12 6.56 -14.06
C PRO A 26 11.25 7.56 -13.83
N ALA A 27 11.79 7.64 -12.60
CA ALA A 27 12.89 8.55 -12.28
C ALA A 27 14.15 8.28 -13.13
N PHE A 28 14.52 7.01 -13.31
CA PHE A 28 15.64 6.61 -14.16
C PHE A 28 15.40 6.99 -15.63
N PHE A 29 14.21 6.73 -16.16
CA PHE A 29 13.89 7.10 -17.55
C PHE A 29 13.79 8.61 -17.75
N THR A 30 13.29 9.37 -16.77
CA THR A 30 13.36 10.84 -16.76
C THR A 30 14.82 11.30 -16.86
N PHE A 31 15.70 10.73 -16.04
CA PHE A 31 17.11 11.08 -16.00
C PHE A 31 17.83 10.78 -17.32
N VAL A 32 17.66 9.57 -17.88
CA VAL A 32 18.31 9.17 -19.14
C VAL A 32 17.76 9.94 -20.34
N THR A 33 16.47 10.27 -20.34
CA THR A 33 15.82 11.04 -21.42
C THR A 33 15.78 12.55 -21.17
N LEU A 34 16.48 13.04 -20.14
CA LEU A 34 16.54 14.46 -19.81
C LEU A 34 16.97 15.34 -21.00
N PRO A 35 17.97 14.95 -21.84
CA PRO A 35 18.32 15.71 -23.05
C PRO A 35 17.20 15.78 -24.10
N LEU A 36 16.23 14.88 -24.04
CA LEU A 36 15.06 14.80 -24.92
C LEU A 36 13.80 15.38 -24.25
N GLY A 37 13.96 16.18 -23.18
CA GLY A 37 12.85 16.80 -22.45
C GLY A 37 12.20 15.91 -21.39
N GLY A 38 12.81 14.76 -21.03
CA GLY A 38 12.35 13.90 -19.94
C GLY A 38 11.10 13.06 -20.25
N ILE A 39 10.69 12.99 -21.53
CA ILE A 39 9.47 12.27 -21.97
C ILE A 39 9.50 10.79 -21.60
N GLY A 40 10.70 10.17 -21.52
CA GLY A 40 10.84 8.76 -21.15
C GLY A 40 10.27 8.45 -19.77
N GLY A 41 10.39 9.37 -18.81
CA GLY A 41 9.84 9.19 -17.47
C GLY A 41 8.32 9.14 -17.44
N VAL A 42 7.68 9.98 -18.26
CA VAL A 42 6.22 10.02 -18.39
C VAL A 42 5.70 8.71 -18.98
N VAL A 43 6.31 8.24 -20.08
CA VAL A 43 5.94 6.98 -20.73
C VAL A 43 6.16 5.79 -19.78
N ALA A 44 7.31 5.75 -19.11
CA ALA A 44 7.61 4.72 -18.12
C ALA A 44 6.61 4.74 -16.96
N GLY A 45 6.23 5.92 -16.46
CA GLY A 45 5.20 6.08 -15.43
C GLY A 45 3.85 5.49 -15.82
N TYR A 46 3.37 5.78 -17.04
CA TYR A 46 2.11 5.22 -17.55
C TYR A 46 2.13 3.69 -17.65
N ILE A 47 3.27 3.10 -18.02
CA ILE A 47 3.42 1.66 -18.09
C ILE A 47 3.52 1.05 -16.69
N VAL A 48 4.37 1.60 -15.82
CA VAL A 48 4.61 1.09 -14.47
C VAL A 48 3.36 1.14 -13.61
N TRP A 49 2.54 2.19 -13.77
CA TRP A 49 1.39 2.44 -12.91
C TRP A 49 0.43 1.24 -12.73
N PRO A 50 -0.11 0.61 -13.79
CA PRO A 50 -0.99 -0.55 -13.64
C PRO A 50 -0.28 -1.76 -13.02
N PHE A 51 1.01 -1.98 -13.31
CA PHE A 51 1.76 -3.10 -12.74
C PHE A 51 2.06 -2.92 -11.26
N ALA A 52 2.51 -1.73 -10.86
CA ALA A 52 2.75 -1.40 -9.45
C ALA A 52 1.45 -1.50 -8.66
N TRP A 53 0.36 -0.93 -9.19
CA TRP A 53 -0.98 -1.01 -8.60
C TRP A 53 -1.41 -2.46 -8.34
N LEU A 54 -1.40 -3.31 -9.38
CA LEU A 54 -1.80 -4.71 -9.28
C LEU A 54 -0.91 -5.52 -8.35
N THR A 55 0.41 -5.28 -8.40
CA THR A 55 1.38 -5.96 -7.55
C THR A 55 1.07 -5.71 -6.08
N PHE A 56 0.90 -4.44 -5.68
CA PHE A 56 0.62 -4.11 -4.30
C PHE A 56 -0.81 -4.48 -3.89
N TRP A 57 -1.80 -4.31 -4.77
CA TRP A 57 -3.15 -4.81 -4.53
C TRP A 57 -3.09 -6.29 -4.12
N LEU A 58 -2.53 -7.11 -5.01
CA LEU A 58 -2.51 -8.56 -4.85
C LEU A 58 -1.73 -8.93 -3.59
N TRP A 59 -0.57 -8.32 -3.37
CA TRP A 59 0.26 -8.60 -2.20
C TRP A 59 -0.47 -8.31 -0.88
N PHE A 60 -1.05 -7.12 -0.73
CA PHE A 60 -1.82 -6.78 0.46
C PHE A 60 -3.08 -7.65 0.61
N THR A 61 -3.75 -7.99 -0.50
CA THR A 61 -4.93 -8.88 -0.49
C THR A 61 -4.57 -10.29 -0.05
N MET A 62 -3.43 -10.83 -0.52
CA MET A 62 -2.89 -12.12 -0.07
C MET A 62 -2.53 -12.11 1.43
N LYS A 63 -2.21 -10.93 1.98
CA LYS A 63 -1.99 -10.74 3.43
C LYS A 63 -3.28 -10.44 4.20
N GLY A 64 -4.45 -10.55 3.57
CA GLY A 64 -5.76 -10.33 4.20
C GLY A 64 -6.08 -8.87 4.50
N VAL A 65 -5.35 -7.92 3.91
CA VAL A 65 -5.55 -6.49 4.14
C VAL A 65 -6.80 -6.02 3.38
N LYS A 66 -7.76 -5.45 4.12
CA LYS A 66 -8.96 -4.85 3.53
C LYS A 66 -8.74 -3.35 3.33
N PHE A 67 -8.66 -2.91 2.09
CA PHE A 67 -8.49 -1.49 1.78
C PHE A 67 -9.70 -0.66 2.20
N LEU A 68 -10.91 -1.19 1.99
CA LEU A 68 -12.16 -0.58 2.41
C LEU A 68 -12.40 -0.79 3.91
N GLY A 69 -12.48 0.30 4.68
CA GLY A 69 -12.78 0.30 6.11
C GLY A 69 -11.85 1.18 6.95
N ASN A 70 -10.64 1.49 6.47
CA ASN A 70 -9.73 2.43 7.11
C ASN A 70 -9.45 3.59 6.16
N LYS A 71 -9.90 4.81 6.53
CA LYS A 71 -9.80 6.01 5.69
C LYS A 71 -8.37 6.27 5.20
N TRP A 72 -7.38 6.07 6.05
CA TRP A 72 -5.98 6.33 5.70
C TRP A 72 -5.48 5.31 4.68
N ARG A 73 -5.86 4.04 4.85
CA ARG A 73 -5.50 2.98 3.90
C ARG A 73 -6.16 3.18 2.54
N THR A 74 -7.42 3.60 2.49
CA THR A 74 -8.10 3.92 1.23
C THR A 74 -7.42 5.10 0.53
N ILE A 75 -7.17 6.20 1.26
CA ILE A 75 -6.54 7.39 0.70
C ILE A 75 -5.11 7.08 0.24
N SER A 76 -4.35 6.31 1.00
CA SER A 76 -3.01 5.92 0.61
C SER A 76 -3.01 5.05 -0.64
N PHE A 77 -3.91 4.07 -0.72
CA PHE A 77 -3.95 3.15 -1.85
C PHE A 77 -4.37 3.87 -3.13
N PHE A 78 -5.47 4.64 -3.11
CA PHE A 78 -6.02 5.29 -4.31
C PHE A 78 -5.44 6.67 -4.61
N GLY A 79 -4.92 7.39 -3.60
CA GLY A 79 -4.52 8.79 -3.74
C GLY A 79 -3.02 8.99 -3.92
N MET A 80 -2.18 8.29 -3.17
CA MET A 80 -0.71 8.51 -3.23
C MET A 80 -0.10 8.17 -4.59
N PRO A 81 -0.50 7.07 -5.27
CA PRO A 81 0.01 6.78 -6.60
C PRO A 81 -0.44 7.75 -7.70
N VAL A 82 -1.43 8.61 -7.43
CA VAL A 82 -1.89 9.63 -8.39
C VAL A 82 -0.89 10.79 -8.50
N LEU A 83 -0.06 10.99 -7.47
CA LEU A 83 1.00 12.01 -7.48
C LEU A 83 2.00 11.79 -8.62
N GLU A 84 2.16 10.55 -9.08
CA GLU A 84 3.02 10.17 -10.20
C GLU A 84 2.60 10.80 -11.54
N PHE A 85 1.31 11.13 -11.69
CA PHE A 85 0.78 11.76 -12.91
C PHE A 85 0.92 13.28 -12.93
N ILE A 86 1.22 13.89 -11.79
CA ILE A 86 1.36 15.34 -11.69
C ILE A 86 2.82 15.66 -12.03
N PRO A 87 3.09 16.39 -13.13
CA PRO A 87 4.44 16.88 -13.43
C PRO A 87 4.98 17.63 -12.22
N TYR A 88 6.29 17.54 -11.96
CA TYR A 88 6.98 18.08 -10.77
C TYR A 88 6.77 17.30 -9.45
N LEU A 89 5.63 16.63 -9.23
CA LEU A 89 5.41 15.77 -8.05
C LEU A 89 5.78 14.29 -8.29
N ASN A 90 5.94 13.89 -9.54
CA ASN A 90 6.48 12.59 -9.99
C ASN A 90 7.83 12.19 -9.33
N ASN A 91 8.63 13.15 -8.85
CA ASN A 91 9.88 12.82 -8.14
C ASN A 91 9.64 12.31 -6.72
N LEU A 92 8.43 12.40 -6.18
CA LEU A 92 8.10 11.83 -4.88
C LEU A 92 7.89 10.32 -5.06
N PRO A 93 8.42 9.47 -4.17
CA PRO A 93 8.22 8.04 -4.26
C PRO A 93 6.80 7.67 -3.81
N GLY A 94 5.82 7.88 -4.68
CA GLY A 94 4.39 7.77 -4.39
C GLY A 94 3.98 6.35 -4.04
N TRP A 95 4.55 5.34 -4.72
CA TRP A 95 4.31 3.94 -4.40
C TRP A 95 4.91 3.58 -3.05
N THR A 96 6.12 4.05 -2.76
CA THR A 96 6.75 3.83 -1.45
C THR A 96 5.92 4.45 -0.34
N ALA A 97 5.44 5.68 -0.50
CA ALA A 97 4.57 6.34 0.47
C ALA A 97 3.29 5.52 0.71
N MET A 98 2.64 5.03 -0.36
CA MET A 98 1.47 4.17 -0.27
C MET A 98 1.73 2.90 0.55
N VAL A 99 2.84 2.20 0.26
CA VAL A 99 3.21 0.95 0.96
C VAL A 99 3.52 1.22 2.43
N VAL A 100 4.28 2.27 2.72
CA VAL A 100 4.65 2.63 4.09
C VAL A 100 3.42 2.95 4.93
N VAL A 101 2.54 3.84 4.44
CA VAL A 101 1.33 4.21 5.19
C VAL A 101 0.39 3.02 5.36
N THR A 102 0.16 2.24 4.31
CA THR A 102 -0.68 1.03 4.40
C THR A 102 -0.12 0.05 5.42
N SER A 103 1.20 -0.20 5.40
CA SER A 103 1.84 -1.12 6.34
C SER A 103 1.82 -0.60 7.78
N MET A 104 1.94 0.71 7.99
CA MET A 104 1.77 1.32 9.31
C MET A 104 0.34 1.16 9.83
N THR A 105 -0.68 1.34 8.99
CA THR A 105 -2.08 1.15 9.41
C THR A 105 -2.36 -0.30 9.81
N VAL A 106 -1.84 -1.28 9.05
CA VAL A 106 -1.98 -2.71 9.38
C VAL A 106 -1.30 -3.02 10.72
N LYS A 107 -0.06 -2.58 10.91
CA LYS A 107 0.66 -2.80 12.18
C LYS A 107 -0.01 -2.11 13.37
N ALA A 108 -0.63 -0.94 13.16
CA ALA A 108 -1.38 -0.25 14.20
C ALA A 108 -2.65 -1.04 14.59
N GLU A 109 -3.39 -1.56 13.61
CA GLU A 109 -4.56 -2.42 13.83
C GLU A 109 -4.17 -3.71 14.58
N GLU A 110 -3.06 -4.37 14.19
CA GLU A 110 -2.54 -5.55 14.87
C GLU A 110 -2.16 -5.27 16.33
N LYS A 111 -1.50 -4.15 16.61
CA LYS A 111 -1.12 -3.75 17.98
C LYS A 111 -2.36 -3.43 18.81
N LEU A 112 -3.31 -2.68 18.25
CA LEU A 112 -4.55 -2.35 18.94
C LEU A 112 -5.35 -3.61 19.28
N ALA A 113 -5.44 -4.57 18.36
CA ALA A 113 -6.11 -5.84 18.58
C ALA A 113 -5.47 -6.70 19.69
N LYS A 114 -4.16 -6.53 19.95
CA LYS A 114 -3.46 -7.19 21.08
C LYS A 114 -3.71 -6.51 22.41
N LEU A 115 -3.91 -5.19 22.40
CA LEU A 115 -4.10 -4.37 23.61
C LEU A 115 -5.55 -4.34 24.10
N VAL A 116 -6.52 -4.52 23.20
CA VAL A 116 -7.94 -4.62 23.57
C VAL A 116 -8.27 -6.10 23.82
N PRO A 117 -8.36 -6.58 25.08
CA PRO A 117 -8.88 -7.92 25.35
C PRO A 117 -10.27 -8.00 24.72
N ARG A 118 -10.50 -8.99 23.85
CA ARG A 118 -11.84 -9.22 23.31
C ARG A 118 -12.79 -9.38 24.49
N VAL A 119 -13.61 -8.35 24.76
CA VAL A 119 -14.83 -8.53 25.55
C VAL A 119 -15.62 -9.57 24.75
N LYS A 120 -15.60 -10.83 25.23
CA LYS A 120 -16.39 -11.89 24.60
C LYS A 120 -17.83 -11.37 24.58
N PRO A 121 -18.51 -11.36 23.41
CA PRO A 121 -19.90 -10.96 23.37
C PRO A 121 -20.65 -11.81 24.39
N HIS A 122 -21.38 -11.14 25.29
CA HIS A 122 -22.22 -11.78 26.29
C HIS A 122 -23.13 -12.74 25.53
N GLN A 123 -22.89 -14.05 25.65
CA GLN A 123 -23.76 -15.05 25.04
C GLN A 123 -25.10 -14.91 25.75
N PRO A 124 -26.18 -14.47 25.09
CA PRO A 124 -27.48 -14.48 25.73
C PRO A 124 -27.77 -15.93 26.11
N LYS A 125 -28.01 -16.17 27.40
CA LYS A 125 -28.39 -17.50 27.90
C LYS A 125 -29.50 -18.01 26.98
N GLN A 126 -29.23 -19.09 26.26
CA GLN A 126 -30.27 -19.79 25.52
C GLN A 126 -31.35 -20.15 26.54
N SER A 127 -32.48 -19.46 26.43
CA SER A 127 -33.64 -19.69 27.26
C SER A 127 -34.21 -21.04 26.84
N THR A 128 -33.87 -22.09 27.58
CA THR A 128 -34.57 -23.36 27.54
C THR A 128 -36.05 -23.11 27.82
N LYS A 129 -36.88 -23.36 26.81
CA LYS A 129 -38.31 -23.65 26.97
C LYS A 129 -38.53 -25.08 26.50
#